data_AF-I3T276-F1
#
_entry.id   AF-I3T276-F1
#
_cell.length_a   1.000
_cell.length_b   1.000
_cell.length_c   1.000
_cell.angle_alpha   90.00
_cell.angle_beta   90.00
_cell.angle_gamma   90.00
#
_symmetry.space_group_name_H-M   'P 1'
#
loop_
_entity.id
_entity.type
_entity.pdbx_description
1 polymer ?
#
loop_
_entity_poly.entity_id
_entity_poly.type
_entity_poly.pdbx_seq_one_letter_code
_entity_poly.pdbx_strand_id
1 'polypeptide(L)'
;MNFMHRDEEVNYFPSRYDPVRHAERYPIPPAICTGSRERCAVEKENDFKQPGERYRSFAPDRQDRFVRRWVDALSDPRVTHEIRSAWISYWSQADRSFGQKIAFHLNLGPSI
;
A
#
# COMPACT_ATOMS: atom_id res chain seq x y z
N MET A 1 8.86 -26.72 12.99
CA MET A 1 8.36 -28.05 13.42
C MET A 1 7.23 -27.83 14.40
N ASN A 2 6.16 -28.64 14.35
CA ASN A 2 5.12 -28.61 15.37
C ASN A 2 5.61 -29.41 16.58
N PHE A 3 5.68 -28.77 17.75
CA PHE A 3 6.23 -29.36 18.98
C PHE A 3 5.15 -29.92 19.91
N MET A 4 3.87 -29.72 19.59
CA MET A 4 2.76 -30.25 20.38
C MET A 4 2.59 -31.73 20.08
N HIS A 5 2.71 -32.56 21.12
CA HIS A 5 2.37 -33.98 21.07
C HIS A 5 0.85 -34.14 20.99
N ARG A 6 0.39 -35.00 20.08
CA ARG A 6 -1.02 -35.36 19.89
C ARG A 6 -1.07 -36.87 19.75
N ASP A 7 -1.88 -37.50 20.58
CA ASP A 7 -2.02 -38.95 20.66
C ASP A 7 -3.39 -39.43 20.15
N GLU A 8 -4.28 -38.49 19.80
CA GLU A 8 -5.61 -38.80 19.31
C GLU A 8 -5.59 -39.31 17.86
N GLU A 9 -6.32 -40.39 17.59
CA GLU A 9 -6.47 -40.95 16.24
C GLU A 9 -7.42 -40.13 15.35
N VAL A 10 -8.36 -39.42 15.97
CA VAL A 10 -9.39 -38.63 15.27
C VAL A 10 -8.91 -37.18 15.15
N ASN A 11 -8.66 -36.74 13.92
CA ASN A 11 -8.24 -35.36 13.60
C ASN A 11 -9.20 -34.65 12.63
N TYR A 12 -10.43 -35.15 12.50
CA TYR A 12 -11.47 -34.64 11.62
C TYR A 12 -12.78 -34.46 12.37
N PHE A 13 -13.62 -33.53 11.89
CA PHE A 13 -14.96 -33.27 12.43
C PHE A 13 -15.96 -33.15 11.27
N PRO A 14 -17.17 -33.73 11.36
CA PRO A 14 -17.72 -34.48 12.50
C PRO A 14 -17.19 -35.93 12.59
N SER A 15 -17.12 -36.48 13.81
CA SER A 15 -16.74 -37.88 14.08
C SER A 15 -17.71 -38.54 15.05
N ARG A 16 -17.88 -39.86 14.92
CA ARG A 16 -18.65 -40.69 15.88
C ARG A 16 -17.84 -41.11 17.10
N TYR A 17 -16.51 -41.01 17.00
CA TYR A 17 -15.57 -41.49 18.01
C TYR A 17 -15.01 -40.35 18.88
N ASP A 18 -15.23 -39.09 18.49
CA ASP A 18 -14.82 -37.89 19.24
C ASP A 18 -16.07 -37.07 19.61
N PRO A 19 -16.30 -36.77 20.91
CA PRO A 19 -17.46 -36.00 21.37
C PRO A 19 -17.35 -34.48 21.13
N VAL A 20 -16.26 -33.98 20.53
CA VAL A 20 -16.14 -32.56 20.14
C VAL A 20 -17.37 -32.11 19.34
N ARG A 21 -17.81 -30.88 19.60
CA ARG A 21 -18.99 -30.26 18.96
C ARG A 21 -18.72 -28.81 18.59
N HIS A 22 -19.49 -28.27 17.64
CA HIS A 22 -19.47 -26.84 17.36
C HIS A 22 -19.81 -26.05 18.64
N ALA A 23 -19.11 -24.94 18.85
CA ALA A 23 -19.45 -23.97 19.89
C ALA A 23 -20.82 -23.31 19.59
N GLU A 24 -21.41 -22.71 20.62
CA GLU A 24 -22.62 -21.90 20.46
C GLU A 24 -22.39 -20.75 19.48
N ARG A 25 -23.40 -20.47 18.64
CA ARG A 25 -23.32 -19.37 17.68
C ARG A 25 -23.54 -18.05 18.38
N TYR A 26 -22.54 -17.17 18.31
CA TYR A 26 -22.70 -15.76 18.61
C TYR A 26 -23.14 -15.02 17.34
N PRO A 27 -24.01 -14.00 17.43
CA PRO A 27 -24.51 -13.30 16.25
C PRO A 27 -23.37 -12.61 15.52
N ILE A 28 -23.14 -13.03 14.26
CA ILE A 28 -22.27 -12.33 13.32
C ILE A 28 -23.21 -11.54 12.39
N PRO A 29 -23.14 -10.20 12.37
CA PRO A 29 -23.98 -9.41 11.47
C PRO A 29 -23.75 -9.84 10.01
N PRO A 30 -24.80 -10.23 9.28
CA PRO A 30 -24.65 -10.56 7.86
C PRO A 30 -24.30 -9.29 7.08
N ALA A 31 -23.33 -9.38 6.19
CA ALA A 31 -23.05 -8.31 5.23
C ALA A 31 -24.10 -8.34 4.10
N ILE A 32 -24.64 -7.18 3.74
CA ILE A 32 -25.45 -7.04 2.53
C ILE A 32 -24.48 -6.96 1.35
N CYS A 33 -24.48 -7.99 0.51
CA CYS A 33 -23.68 -8.02 -0.71
C CYS A 33 -24.53 -7.61 -1.91
N THR A 34 -24.03 -6.65 -2.69
CA THR A 34 -24.64 -6.20 -3.95
C THR A 34 -23.63 -6.32 -5.09
N GLY A 35 -24.12 -6.48 -6.32
CA GLY A 35 -23.27 -6.57 -7.52
C GLY A 35 -22.91 -8.01 -7.92
N SER A 36 -21.92 -8.13 -8.80
CA SER A 36 -21.45 -9.39 -9.37
C SER A 36 -20.02 -9.70 -8.92
N ARG A 37 -19.64 -10.98 -8.94
CA ARG A 37 -18.24 -11.36 -8.71
C ARG A 37 -17.39 -10.99 -9.92
N GLU A 38 -16.55 -9.99 -9.77
CA GLU A 38 -15.69 -9.48 -10.84
C GLU A 38 -14.29 -9.10 -10.33
N ARG A 39 -13.38 -8.82 -11.28
CA ARG A 39 -12.06 -8.25 -11.02
C ARG A 39 -11.98 -6.90 -11.73
N CYS A 40 -12.34 -5.84 -11.02
CA CYS A 40 -12.34 -4.47 -11.51
C CYS A 40 -11.59 -3.56 -10.53
N ALA A 41 -11.23 -2.37 -10.99
CA ALA A 41 -10.76 -1.31 -10.09
C ALA A 41 -11.94 -0.67 -9.36
N VAL A 42 -11.68 -0.08 -8.20
CA VAL A 42 -12.74 0.59 -7.41
C VAL A 42 -13.11 1.92 -8.08
N GLU A 43 -14.39 2.31 -8.06
CA GLU A 43 -14.85 3.51 -8.79
C GLU A 43 -14.18 4.83 -8.33
N LYS A 44 -13.86 4.94 -7.04
CA LYS A 44 -13.32 6.17 -6.43
C LYS A 44 -11.88 5.97 -5.97
N GLU A 45 -10.96 5.71 -6.89
CA GLU A 45 -9.53 5.51 -6.59
C GLU A 45 -8.92 6.74 -5.92
N ASN A 46 -9.05 7.92 -6.55
CA ASN A 46 -8.64 9.22 -5.97
C ASN A 46 -7.19 9.21 -5.41
N ASP A 47 -6.25 8.65 -6.18
CA ASP A 47 -4.91 8.29 -5.69
C ASP A 47 -4.05 9.48 -5.26
N PHE A 48 -4.33 10.68 -5.78
CA PHE A 48 -3.42 11.83 -5.67
C PHE A 48 -3.84 12.86 -4.61
N LYS A 49 -5.11 12.90 -4.22
CA LYS A 49 -5.63 13.95 -3.32
C LYS A 49 -5.00 13.87 -1.92
N GLN A 50 -5.08 12.71 -1.28
CA GLN A 50 -4.57 12.54 0.09
C GLN A 50 -3.04 12.68 0.17
N PRO A 51 -2.24 12.13 -0.77
CA PRO A 51 -0.80 12.40 -0.79
C PRO A 51 -0.45 13.89 -0.93
N GLY A 52 -1.18 14.62 -1.77
CA GLY A 52 -1.02 16.07 -1.93
C GLY A 52 -1.34 16.86 -0.66
N GLU A 53 -2.46 16.56 -0.01
CA GLU A 53 -2.83 17.13 1.30
C GLU A 53 -1.76 16.83 2.35
N ARG A 54 -1.27 15.59 2.39
CA ARG A 54 -0.22 15.17 3.31
C ARG A 54 1.08 15.96 3.10
N TYR A 55 1.54 16.12 1.86
CA TYR A 55 2.74 16.90 1.57
C TYR A 55 2.59 18.37 2.00
N ARG A 56 1.43 18.99 1.69
CA ARG A 56 1.14 20.37 2.09
C ARG A 56 1.09 20.58 3.60
N SER A 57 0.73 19.55 4.37
CA SER A 57 0.73 19.61 5.84
C SER A 57 2.11 19.54 6.49
N PHE A 58 3.18 19.23 5.74
CA PHE A 58 4.53 19.19 6.29
C PHE A 58 5.07 20.60 6.57
N ALA A 59 5.81 20.73 7.67
CA ALA A 59 6.67 21.90 7.87
C ALA A 59 7.71 22.00 6.73
N PRO A 60 8.19 23.21 6.38
CA PRO A 60 9.07 23.42 5.24
C PRO A 60 10.33 22.55 5.25
N ASP A 61 10.98 22.42 6.41
CA ASP A 61 12.18 21.58 6.60
C ASP A 61 11.90 20.10 6.28
N ARG A 62 10.70 19.62 6.62
CA ARG A 62 10.27 18.26 6.34
C ARG A 62 9.93 18.07 4.87
N GLN A 63 9.33 19.07 4.20
CA GLN A 63 9.11 19.03 2.76
C GLN A 63 10.44 18.88 2.02
N ASP A 64 11.44 19.65 2.39
CA ASP A 64 12.75 19.61 1.74
C ASP A 64 13.46 18.27 1.94
N ARG A 65 13.43 17.72 3.17
CA ARG A 65 13.94 16.35 3.42
C ARG A 65 13.20 15.29 2.58
N PHE A 66 11.89 15.44 2.42
CA PHE A 66 11.10 14.49 1.65
C PHE A 66 11.39 14.58 0.15
N VAL A 67 11.56 15.79 -0.39
CA VAL A 67 12.02 16.01 -1.77
C VAL A 67 13.37 15.33 -2.00
N ARG A 68 14.35 15.57 -1.12
CA ARG A 68 15.69 14.96 -1.25
C ARG A 68 15.63 13.43 -1.30
N ARG A 69 14.83 12.81 -0.43
CA ARG A 69 14.66 11.35 -0.44
C ARG A 69 14.16 10.81 -1.79
N TRP A 70 13.24 11.52 -2.45
CA TRP A 70 12.74 11.14 -3.77
C TRP A 70 13.76 11.41 -4.88
N VAL A 71 14.49 12.51 -4.79
CA VAL A 71 15.60 12.80 -5.70
C VAL A 71 16.66 11.70 -5.62
N ASP A 72 17.07 11.30 -4.41
CA ASP A 72 18.06 10.24 -4.21
C ASP A 72 17.57 8.91 -4.82
N ALA A 73 16.31 8.55 -4.56
CA ALA A 73 15.72 7.32 -5.09
C ALA A 73 15.61 7.32 -6.63
N LEU A 74 15.25 8.45 -7.24
CA LEU A 74 15.06 8.58 -8.69
C LEU A 74 16.37 8.85 -9.45
N SER A 75 17.44 9.18 -8.74
CA SER A 75 18.79 9.35 -9.28
C SER A 75 19.54 8.03 -9.46
N ASP A 76 19.03 6.92 -8.89
CA ASP A 76 19.68 5.61 -9.04
C ASP A 76 19.85 5.25 -10.53
N PRO A 77 21.05 4.79 -10.95
CA PRO A 77 21.34 4.51 -12.36
C PRO A 77 20.48 3.41 -12.97
N ARG A 78 19.83 2.58 -12.15
CA ARG A 78 18.90 1.53 -12.60
C ARG A 78 17.50 2.09 -12.87
N VAL A 79 17.19 3.30 -12.44
CA VAL A 79 15.90 3.95 -12.71
C VAL A 79 15.92 4.50 -14.12
N THR A 80 15.12 3.90 -14.99
CA THR A 80 14.98 4.34 -16.38
C THR A 80 14.34 5.72 -16.45
N HIS A 81 14.56 6.42 -17.56
CA HIS A 81 13.94 7.71 -17.81
C HIS A 81 12.39 7.62 -17.79
N GLU A 82 11.82 6.52 -18.28
CA GLU A 82 10.39 6.27 -18.25
C GLU A 82 9.85 6.18 -16.82
N ILE A 83 10.48 5.36 -15.96
CA ILE A 83 10.08 5.22 -14.55
C ILE A 83 10.21 6.57 -13.84
N ARG A 84 11.30 7.30 -14.07
CA ARG A 84 11.52 8.64 -13.51
C ARG A 84 10.40 9.59 -13.91
N SER A 85 10.06 9.65 -15.19
CA SER A 85 9.01 10.52 -15.73
C SER A 85 7.62 10.15 -15.19
N ALA A 86 7.32 8.86 -15.04
CA ALA A 86 6.07 8.39 -14.45
C ALA A 86 5.93 8.85 -12.98
N TRP A 87 6.98 8.68 -12.17
CA TRP A 87 6.96 9.14 -10.77
C TRP A 87 6.86 10.65 -10.64
N ILE A 88 7.58 11.42 -11.46
CA ILE A 88 7.46 12.88 -11.48
C ILE A 88 6.02 13.30 -11.85
N SER A 89 5.39 12.62 -12.81
CA SER A 89 4.00 12.86 -13.19
C SER A 89 3.05 12.60 -12.02
N TYR A 90 3.16 11.45 -11.34
CA TYR A 90 2.32 11.14 -10.17
C TYR A 90 2.51 12.13 -9.03
N TRP A 91 3.75 12.51 -8.72
CA TRP A 91 4.00 13.53 -7.68
C TRP A 91 3.50 14.91 -8.08
N SER A 92 3.52 15.26 -9.37
CA SER A 92 2.93 16.50 -9.88
C SER A 92 1.40 16.50 -9.80
N GLN A 93 0.76 15.34 -10.00
CA GLN A 93 -0.69 15.18 -9.82
C GLN A 93 -1.09 15.29 -8.34
N ALA A 94 -0.25 14.79 -7.43
CA ALA A 94 -0.45 14.95 -5.99
C ALA A 94 -0.26 16.41 -5.54
N ASP A 95 0.86 17.03 -5.89
CA ASP A 95 1.12 18.45 -5.64
C ASP A 95 2.09 19.01 -6.69
N ARG A 96 1.68 20.09 -7.37
CA ARG A 96 2.46 20.70 -8.44
C ARG A 96 3.84 21.17 -7.97
N SER A 97 3.92 21.77 -6.79
CA SER A 97 5.20 22.27 -6.25
C SER A 97 6.15 21.13 -5.92
N PHE A 98 5.60 20.00 -5.44
CA PHE A 98 6.39 18.82 -5.10
C PHE A 98 7.02 18.18 -6.34
N GLY A 99 6.21 17.89 -7.36
CA GLY A 99 6.71 17.33 -8.62
C GLY A 99 7.72 18.23 -9.31
N GLN A 100 7.50 19.55 -9.30
CA GLN A 100 8.44 20.53 -9.84
C GLN A 100 9.78 20.55 -9.10
N LYS A 101 9.78 20.53 -7.75
CA LYS A 101 11.02 20.47 -6.96
C LYS A 101 11.83 19.22 -7.28
N ILE A 102 11.19 18.05 -7.36
CA ILE A 102 11.88 16.80 -7.72
C ILE A 102 12.47 16.89 -9.14
N ALA A 103 11.67 17.32 -10.11
CA ALA A 103 12.12 17.44 -11.51
C ALA A 103 13.30 18.42 -11.65
N PHE A 104 13.24 19.55 -10.96
CA PHE A 104 14.31 20.54 -10.94
C PHE A 104 15.63 19.95 -10.41
N HIS A 105 15.58 19.24 -9.27
CA HIS A 105 16.76 18.61 -8.68
C HIS A 105 17.33 17.45 -9.50
N LEU A 106 16.51 16.74 -10.27
CA LEU A 106 16.98 15.67 -11.15
C LEU A 106 17.56 16.18 -12.49
N ASN A 107 17.13 17.37 -12.93
CA ASN A 107 17.67 18.03 -14.12
C ASN A 107 18.97 18.79 -13.81
N LEU A 108 19.14 19.28 -12.58
CA LEU A 108 20.43 19.73 -12.08
C LEU A 108 21.23 18.48 -11.66
N GLY A 109 22.03 17.94 -12.58
CA GLY A 109 22.92 16.80 -12.32
C GLY A 109 23.77 16.97 -11.05
N PRO A 110 24.33 15.87 -10.52
CA PRO A 110 24.83 15.79 -9.14
C PRO A 110 25.81 16.92 -8.84
N SER A 111 25.48 17.74 -7.85
CA SER A 111 26.45 18.64 -7.24
C SER A 111 27.48 17.76 -6.52
N ILE A 112 28.68 17.68 -7.10
CA ILE A 112 29.87 16.99 -6.57
C ILE A 112 30.17 17.51 -5.16
#